data_AF-A0A0K0FRA6-F1
#
_entry.id   AF-A0A0K0FRA6-F1
#
_cell.length_a   1.000
_cell.length_b   1.000
_cell.length_c   1.000
_cell.angle_alpha   90.00
_cell.angle_beta   90.00
_cell.angle_gamma   90.00
#
_symmetry.space_group_name_H-M   'P 1'
#
loop_
_entity.id
_entity.type
_entity.pdbx_description
1 polymer ?
#
loop_
_entity_poly.entity_id
_entity_poly.type
_entity_poly.pdbx_seq_one_letter_code
_entity_poly.pdbx_strand_id
1 'polypeptide(L)'
;MQSIGVKGKLKCGDKPASNVLVKLIDEDRGPDSDDLLDSSYTDDNGSFNLSGHAYELTNIDVELHILHDCNNNGKSCQREWLINIPEKYITQERTPKKTMNLGTLNLEVELEQEDKECKQ
;
A
#
# COMPACT_ATOMS: atom_id res chain seq x y z
N MET A 1 -3.35 20.76 -3.29
CA MET A 1 -3.63 19.43 -3.85
C MET A 1 -2.32 18.74 -4.06
N GLN A 2 -2.22 17.54 -3.55
CA GLN A 2 -1.03 16.72 -3.56
C GLN A 2 -1.37 15.37 -4.16
N SER A 3 -0.42 14.75 -4.83
CA SER A 3 -0.58 13.42 -5.38
C SER A 3 0.67 12.58 -5.21
N ILE A 4 0.44 11.28 -5.20
CA ILE A 4 1.45 10.28 -5.00
C ILE A 4 1.14 9.06 -5.86
N GLY A 5 2.18 8.36 -6.30
CA GLY A 5 2.04 7.10 -7.02
C GLY A 5 3.08 6.10 -6.54
N VAL A 6 2.65 4.84 -6.41
CA VAL A 6 3.48 3.74 -5.92
C VAL A 6 3.25 2.51 -6.80
N LYS A 7 4.33 1.84 -7.17
CA LYS A 7 4.27 0.57 -7.90
C LYS A 7 5.25 -0.45 -7.32
N GLY A 8 4.96 -1.72 -7.55
CA GLY A 8 5.82 -2.81 -7.11
C GLY A 8 5.34 -4.16 -7.60
N LYS A 9 6.03 -5.19 -7.13
CA LYS A 9 5.73 -6.59 -7.39
C LYS A 9 5.80 -7.39 -6.09
N LEU A 10 4.82 -8.23 -5.83
CA LEU A 10 4.75 -9.07 -4.65
C LEU A 10 4.99 -10.54 -5.01
N LYS A 11 5.69 -11.23 -4.11
CA LYS A 11 5.94 -12.66 -4.17
C LYS A 11 5.54 -13.32 -2.85
N CYS A 12 5.21 -14.60 -2.90
CA CYS A 12 5.14 -15.47 -1.74
C CYS A 12 6.07 -16.65 -2.02
N GLY A 13 7.28 -16.60 -1.43
CA GLY A 13 8.38 -17.47 -1.81
C GLY A 13 8.80 -17.25 -3.26
N ASP A 14 8.84 -18.34 -4.02
CA ASP A 14 9.27 -18.28 -5.41
C ASP A 14 8.18 -17.88 -6.39
N LYS A 15 6.91 -17.87 -5.94
CA LYS A 15 5.76 -17.59 -6.80
C LYS A 15 5.35 -16.12 -6.75
N PRO A 16 4.85 -15.55 -7.85
CA PRO A 16 4.11 -14.30 -7.81
C PRO A 16 2.94 -14.38 -6.81
N ALA A 17 2.76 -13.34 -6.01
CA ALA A 17 1.59 -13.23 -5.14
C ALA A 17 0.49 -12.50 -5.89
N SER A 18 -0.36 -13.25 -6.60
CA SER A 18 -1.51 -12.73 -7.33
C SER A 18 -2.72 -12.50 -6.42
N ASN A 19 -3.60 -11.58 -6.80
CA ASN A 19 -4.84 -11.27 -6.07
C ASN A 19 -4.63 -10.85 -4.60
N VAL A 20 -3.52 -10.17 -4.30
CA VAL A 20 -3.26 -9.51 -3.02
C VAL A 20 -3.85 -8.11 -3.06
N LEU A 21 -4.64 -7.73 -2.04
CA LEU A 21 -5.20 -6.39 -1.96
C LEU A 21 -4.13 -5.42 -1.49
N VAL A 22 -3.93 -4.35 -2.26
CA VAL A 22 -3.08 -3.22 -1.89
C VAL A 22 -3.92 -1.95 -1.83
N LYS A 23 -3.75 -1.16 -0.77
CA LYS A 23 -4.42 0.12 -0.56
C LYS A 23 -3.39 1.21 -0.35
N LEU A 24 -3.64 2.38 -0.89
CA LEU A 24 -2.88 3.60 -0.64
C LEU A 24 -3.76 4.50 0.22
N ILE A 25 -3.30 4.82 1.43
CA ILE A 25 -4.08 5.53 2.46
C ILE A 25 -3.32 6.78 2.84
N ASP A 26 -4.06 7.88 3.03
CA ASP A 26 -3.61 9.07 3.74
C ASP A 26 -3.97 8.90 5.22
N GLU A 27 -2.98 8.64 6.08
CA GLU A 27 -3.16 8.53 7.52
C GLU A 27 -3.05 9.94 8.14
N ASP A 28 -4.18 10.64 8.18
CA ASP A 28 -4.21 12.00 8.68
C ASP A 28 -4.21 11.99 10.21
N ARG A 29 -3.23 12.62 10.86
CA ARG A 29 -3.27 12.86 12.34
C ARG A 29 -4.12 14.09 12.71
N GLY A 30 -4.86 14.64 11.74
CA GLY A 30 -5.64 15.89 11.82
C GLY A 30 -7.15 15.68 12.07
N PRO A 31 -7.97 16.74 11.92
CA PRO A 31 -9.43 16.68 12.07
C PRO A 31 -10.16 16.12 10.85
N ASP A 32 -9.45 15.89 9.74
CA ASP A 32 -9.98 15.29 8.52
C ASP A 32 -9.85 13.76 8.60
N SER A 33 -10.78 13.05 7.96
CA SER A 33 -10.90 11.59 8.04
C SER A 33 -9.93 10.90 7.10
N ASP A 34 -9.28 9.83 7.57
CA ASP A 34 -8.39 8.96 6.78
C ASP A 34 -8.96 8.66 5.38
N ASP A 35 -8.24 9.09 4.34
CA ASP A 35 -8.71 9.04 2.96
C ASP A 35 -8.08 7.86 2.21
N LEU A 36 -8.92 6.91 1.78
CA LEU A 36 -8.50 5.89 0.80
C LEU A 36 -8.20 6.57 -0.54
N LEU A 37 -6.93 6.71 -0.87
CA LEU A 37 -6.47 7.37 -2.09
C LEU A 37 -6.68 6.51 -3.34
N ASP A 38 -6.35 5.22 -3.24
CA ASP A 38 -6.51 4.23 -4.31
C ASP A 38 -6.42 2.80 -3.75
N SER A 39 -6.99 1.82 -4.45
CA SER A 39 -6.79 0.40 -4.12
C SER A 39 -6.89 -0.49 -5.35
N SER A 40 -6.14 -1.58 -5.34
CA SER A 40 -6.19 -2.58 -6.41
C SER A 40 -5.78 -3.95 -5.91
N TYR A 41 -6.06 -4.97 -6.71
CA TYR A 41 -5.49 -6.29 -6.52
C TYR A 41 -4.28 -6.46 -7.42
N THR A 42 -3.23 -7.09 -6.91
CA THR A 42 -2.07 -7.46 -7.74
C THR A 42 -2.48 -8.40 -8.87
N ASP A 43 -1.89 -8.23 -10.05
CA ASP A 43 -2.14 -9.07 -11.22
C ASP A 43 -1.58 -10.50 -11.09
N ASP A 44 -1.71 -11.32 -12.14
CA ASP A 44 -1.18 -12.70 -12.18
C ASP A 44 0.35 -12.77 -12.04
N ASN A 45 1.05 -11.68 -12.34
CA ASN A 45 2.48 -11.53 -12.11
C ASN A 45 2.79 -10.97 -10.72
N GLY A 46 1.79 -10.72 -9.86
CA GLY A 46 1.95 -10.09 -8.56
C GLY A 46 2.25 -8.59 -8.62
N SER A 47 2.05 -7.94 -9.77
CA SER A 47 2.38 -6.52 -9.97
C SER A 47 1.21 -5.63 -9.56
N PHE A 48 1.51 -4.45 -9.01
CA PHE A 48 0.53 -3.41 -8.71
C PHE A 48 1.06 -2.03 -9.09
N ASN A 49 0.15 -1.10 -9.32
CA ASN A 49 0.42 0.31 -9.56
C ASN A 49 -0.78 1.14 -9.06
N LEU A 50 -0.56 1.92 -8.01
CA LEU A 50 -1.55 2.76 -7.38
C LEU A 50 -1.18 4.22 -7.53
N SER A 51 -2.19 5.09 -7.62
CA SER A 51 -1.99 6.53 -7.53
C SER A 51 -3.24 7.25 -7.06
N GLY A 52 -3.07 8.23 -6.20
CA GLY A 52 -4.17 9.06 -5.73
C GLY A 52 -3.74 10.49 -5.42
N HIS A 53 -4.71 11.30 -4.99
CA HIS A 53 -4.51 12.70 -4.68
C HIS A 53 -5.48 13.16 -3.59
N ALA A 54 -5.02 14.08 -2.75
CA ALA A 54 -5.80 14.69 -1.68
C ALA A 54 -5.64 16.22 -1.64
N TYR A 55 -6.55 16.89 -0.95
CA TYR A 55 -6.59 18.34 -0.77
C TYR A 55 -6.24 18.72 0.66
N GLU A 56 -4.95 18.74 0.97
CA GLU A 56 -4.48 19.12 2.30
C GLU A 56 -3.65 20.40 2.30
N LEU A 57 -3.61 21.04 3.48
CA LEU A 57 -2.80 22.23 3.75
C LEU A 57 -1.34 21.87 4.05
N THR A 58 -1.11 20.77 4.77
CA THR A 58 0.20 20.17 5.06
C THR A 58 0.53 19.08 4.04
N ASN A 59 1.70 18.45 4.11
CA ASN A 59 1.99 17.28 3.29
C ASN A 59 1.07 16.11 3.70
N ILE A 60 0.63 15.34 2.71
CA ILE A 60 -0.08 14.06 2.89
C ILE A 60 0.83 13.03 3.59
N ASP A 61 0.27 12.24 4.49
CA ASP A 61 0.96 11.22 5.29
C ASP A 61 0.61 9.83 4.74
N VAL A 62 1.34 9.41 3.71
CA VAL A 62 0.91 8.27 2.87
C VAL A 62 1.48 6.93 3.34
N GLU A 63 0.59 5.96 3.54
CA GLU A 63 0.91 4.56 3.81
C GLU A 63 0.41 3.62 2.71
N LEU A 64 1.22 2.61 2.39
CA LEU A 64 0.83 1.48 1.54
C LEU A 64 0.48 0.29 2.44
N HIS A 65 -0.77 -0.13 2.36
CA HIS A 65 -1.28 -1.30 3.07
C HIS A 65 -1.30 -2.50 2.13
N ILE A 66 -0.72 -3.62 2.55
CA ILE A 66 -0.69 -4.87 1.77
C ILE A 66 -1.32 -5.97 2.60
N LEU A 67 -2.51 -6.42 2.20
CA LEU A 67 -3.25 -7.47 2.89
C LEU A 67 -3.04 -8.81 2.20
N HIS A 68 -2.41 -9.77 2.88
CA HIS A 68 -2.03 -11.04 2.25
C HIS A 68 -2.18 -12.26 3.16
N ASP A 69 -2.26 -13.42 2.51
CA ASP A 69 -2.35 -14.72 3.16
C ASP A 69 -1.08 -15.57 3.04
N CYS A 70 0.02 -14.99 2.53
CA CYS A 70 1.31 -15.69 2.45
C CYS A 70 1.72 -16.20 3.85
N ASN A 71 1.95 -17.52 3.96
CA ASN A 71 2.25 -18.23 5.20
C ASN A 71 1.21 -18.03 6.34
N ASN A 72 -0.02 -17.64 6.03
CA ASN A 72 -1.06 -17.36 7.02
C ASN A 72 -1.83 -18.62 7.50
N ASN A 73 -1.50 -19.81 6.97
CA ASN A 73 -2.04 -21.11 7.40
C ASN A 73 -3.59 -21.19 7.46
N GLY A 74 -4.29 -20.45 6.59
CA GLY A 74 -5.76 -20.47 6.50
C GLY A 74 -6.49 -19.80 7.67
N LYS A 75 -5.82 -18.92 8.42
CA LYS A 75 -6.48 -18.06 9.43
C LYS A 75 -7.45 -17.10 8.75
N SER A 76 -8.52 -16.73 9.45
CA SER A 76 -9.58 -15.86 8.92
C SER A 76 -9.15 -14.39 8.76
N CYS A 77 -8.15 -13.95 9.52
CA CYS A 77 -7.61 -12.60 9.45
C CYS A 77 -6.38 -12.60 8.55
N GLN A 78 -6.29 -11.65 7.63
CA GLN A 78 -5.14 -11.53 6.72
C GLN A 78 -3.98 -10.87 7.46
N ARG A 79 -2.75 -11.15 7.04
CA ARG A 79 -1.56 -10.40 7.49
C ARG A 79 -1.57 -9.05 6.78
N GLU A 80 -1.22 -7.98 7.48
CA GLU A 80 -1.20 -6.63 6.92
C GLU A 80 0.17 -5.98 7.11
N TRP A 81 0.81 -5.62 5.99
CA TRP A 81 1.99 -4.77 6.03
C TRP A 81 1.59 -3.32 5.86
N LEU A 82 2.07 -2.49 6.79
CA LEU A 82 1.98 -1.03 6.75
C LEU A 82 3.34 -0.48 6.34
N ILE A 83 3.41 0.17 5.18
CA ILE A 83 4.66 0.72 4.64
C ILE A 83 4.50 2.22 4.41
N ASN A 84 5.20 3.00 5.22
CA ASN A 84 5.31 4.45 5.05
C ASN A 84 6.01 4.80 3.74
N ILE A 85 5.36 5.65 2.92
CA ILE A 85 5.90 6.11 1.65
C ILE A 85 6.62 7.44 1.87
N PRO A 86 7.93 7.56 1.53
CA PRO A 86 8.67 8.79 1.80
C PRO A 86 8.07 10.02 1.10
N GLU A 87 7.88 11.11 1.87
CA GLU A 87 7.32 12.39 1.39
C GLU A 87 7.98 12.94 0.13
N LYS A 88 9.26 12.62 -0.10
CA LYS A 88 9.97 12.97 -1.33
C LYS A 88 9.33 12.42 -2.60
N TYR A 89 8.33 11.54 -2.53
CA TYR A 89 7.54 11.05 -3.67
C TYR A 89 6.21 11.79 -3.87
N ILE A 90 5.81 12.65 -2.93
CA ILE A 90 4.66 13.54 -3.07
C ILE A 90 4.94 14.61 -4.13
N THR A 91 3.91 14.98 -4.89
CA THR A 91 3.94 16.04 -5.91
C THR A 91 2.77 17.00 -5.76
N GLN A 92 2.96 18.26 -6.13
CA GLN A 92 1.96 19.33 -6.00
C GLN A 92 1.07 19.46 -7.25
N GLU A 93 0.57 18.35 -7.78
CA GLU A 93 -0.36 18.29 -8.91
C GLU A 93 -1.40 17.19 -8.71
N ARG A 94 -2.42 17.11 -9.57
CA ARG A 94 -3.46 16.08 -9.49
C ARG A 94 -2.95 14.68 -9.82
N THR A 95 -2.03 14.62 -10.77
CA THR A 95 -1.44 13.36 -11.25
C THR A 95 0.03 13.35 -10.83
N PRO A 96 0.51 12.25 -10.24
CA PRO A 96 1.86 12.19 -9.73
C PRO A 96 2.89 12.29 -10.86
N LYS A 97 3.79 13.28 -10.78
CA LYS A 97 4.92 13.42 -11.73
C LYS A 97 6.01 12.37 -11.54
N LYS A 98 6.05 11.74 -10.37
CA LYS A 98 7.01 10.71 -10.00
C LYS A 98 6.26 9.59 -9.29
N THR A 99 6.65 8.37 -9.58
CA THR A 99 6.09 7.16 -8.99
C THR A 99 7.21 6.45 -8.23
N MET A 100 6.98 6.16 -6.95
CA MET A 100 7.90 5.32 -6.19
C MET A 100 7.84 3.89 -6.73
N ASN A 101 9.00 3.31 -7.03
CA ASN A 101 9.11 1.90 -7.37
C ASN A 101 9.68 1.14 -6.17
N LEU A 102 8.85 0.34 -5.51
CA LEU A 102 9.23 -0.52 -4.38
C LEU A 102 10.06 -1.74 -4.80
N GLY A 103 10.12 -2.03 -6.10
CA GLY A 103 10.80 -3.22 -6.60
C GLY A 103 9.97 -4.49 -6.35
N THR A 104 10.64 -5.57 -5.95
CA THR A 104 9.99 -6.85 -5.64
C THR A 104 10.11 -7.15 -4.15
N LEU A 105 8.97 -7.37 -3.50
CA LEU A 105 8.87 -7.71 -2.08
C LEU A 105 8.39 -9.16 -1.93
N ASN A 106 9.00 -9.92 -1.01
CA ASN A 106 8.56 -11.27 -0.69
C ASN A 106 7.81 -11.27 0.65
N LEU A 107 6.53 -11.60 0.60
CA LEU A 107 5.56 -11.58 1.71
C LEU A 107 5.80 -12.67 2.77
N GLU A 108 6.84 -13.50 2.59
CA GLU A 108 7.33 -14.40 3.65
C GLU A 108 8.02 -13.65 4.78
N VAL A 109 8.48 -12.42 4.56
CA VAL A 109 9.03 -11.58 5.62
C VAL A 109 7.96 -11.33 6.68
N GLU A 110 8.33 -11.39 7.95
CA GLU A 110 7.48 -10.96 9.06
C GLU A 110 7.97 -9.59 9.53
N LEU A 111 7.12 -8.57 9.46
CA LEU A 111 7.43 -7.25 10.00
C LEU A 111 7.11 -7.21 11.48
N GLU A 112 7.95 -6.56 12.30
CA GLU A 112 7.75 -6.48 13.75
C GLU A 112 6.41 -5.81 14.14
N GLN A 113 5.88 -4.95 13.28
CA GLN A 113 4.61 -4.23 13.45
C GLN A 113 3.54 -4.72 12.47
N GLU A 114 3.59 -5.98 12.04
CA GLU A 114 2.54 -6.55 11.21
C GLU A 114 1.23 -6.66 11.99
N ASP A 115 0.20 -5.94 11.54
CA ASP A 115 -1.15 -6.06 12.08
C ASP A 115 -1.90 -7.24 11.40
N LYS A 116 -3.02 -7.63 11.99
CA LYS A 116 -3.92 -8.65 11.43
C LYS A 116 -5.29 -8.04 11.22
N GLU A 117 -5.58 -7.64 9.99
CA GLU A 117 -6.90 -7.18 9.61
C GLU A 117 -7.88 -8.38 9.62
N CYS A 118 -8.74 -8.43 10.64
CA CYS A 118 -9.84 -9.37 10.73
C CYS A 118 -11.08 -8.73 10.12
N LYS A 119 -11.57 -9.25 8.98
CA LYS A 119 -12.90 -8.89 8.49
C LYS A 119 -13.92 -9.40 9.51
N GLN A 120 -14.53 -8.49 10.27
CA GLN A 120 -15.66 -8.79 11.13
C GLN A 120 -16.97 -8.68 10.35
#